data_AF-A0A1Q4FPR9-F1
#
_entry.id   AF-A0A1Q4FPR9-F1
#
_cell.length_a   1.000
_cell.length_b   1.000
_cell.length_c   1.000
_cell.angle_alpha   90.00
_cell.angle_beta   90.00
_cell.angle_gamma   90.00
#
_symmetry.space_group_name_H-M   'P 1'
#
loop_
_entity.id
_entity.type
_entity.pdbx_description
1 polymer ?
#
loop_
_entity_poly.entity_id
_entity_poly.type
_entity_poly.pdbx_seq_one_letter_code
_entity_poly.pdbx_strand_id
1 'polypeptide(L)'
;MPLTPILIALYVFAGFCALFALISAAGARRRWRQRHRFSACHRSLWTMVFLLLALLGAFSASALIGYRRLTTETLLVTLQARQLGPQRYNVRLDYPDGTHRDVPIAGDQWQLDARVVKWQPRAVMLGAPVLYRLDRIGGRYADAAQESERARSVVALDEGNPFDLLDLKRRFPQWLPWIDADYGSAAFLPLVDGGEYNVSLAPAGGLVARPANALTERKLREAGW
;
A
#
# COMPACT_ATOMS: atom_id res chain seq x y z
N MET A 1 -3.46 -15.03 3.30
CA MET A 1 -2.45 -15.91 3.96
C MET A 1 -1.14 -15.18 4.07
N PRO A 2 -0.39 -15.33 5.17
CA PRO A 2 0.92 -14.70 5.29
C PRO A 2 1.86 -15.31 4.24
N LEU A 3 2.44 -14.47 3.37
CA LEU A 3 3.47 -14.89 2.40
C LEU A 3 4.85 -15.11 3.05
N THR A 4 4.97 -14.80 4.34
CA THR A 4 6.21 -14.91 5.12
C THR A 4 6.79 -16.33 5.16
N PRO A 5 6.05 -17.43 5.40
CA PRO A 5 6.60 -18.79 5.34
C PRO A 5 7.14 -19.14 3.95
N ILE A 6 6.46 -18.71 2.88
CA ILE A 6 6.89 -18.97 1.49
C ILE A 6 8.21 -18.24 1.20
N LEU A 7 8.32 -16.98 1.61
CA LEU A 7 9.56 -16.21 1.45
C LEU A 7 10.73 -16.86 2.20
N ILE A 8 10.51 -17.28 3.45
CA ILE A 8 11.53 -17.96 4.24
C ILE A 8 11.96 -19.25 3.55
N ALA A 9 11.02 -20.08 3.10
CA ALA A 9 11.32 -21.33 2.41
C ALA A 9 12.13 -21.11 1.13
N LEU A 10 11.78 -20.10 0.31
CA LEU A 10 12.51 -19.79 -0.92
C LEU A 10 13.94 -19.32 -0.65
N TYR A 11 14.15 -18.45 0.35
CA TYR A 11 15.51 -18.01 0.71
C TYR A 11 16.35 -19.12 1.31
N VAL A 12 15.75 -19.97 2.17
CA VAL A 12 16.43 -21.13 2.75
C VAL A 12 16.82 -22.11 1.64
N PHE A 13 15.91 -22.43 0.72
CA PHE A 13 16.18 -23.26 -0.44
C PHE A 13 17.30 -22.69 -1.31
N ALA A 14 17.23 -21.39 -1.64
CA ALA A 14 18.27 -20.71 -2.40
C ALA A 14 19.64 -20.75 -1.69
N GLY A 15 19.65 -20.58 -0.37
CA GLY A 15 20.85 -20.69 0.47
C GLY A 15 21.48 -22.09 0.44
N PHE A 16 20.66 -23.14 0.57
CA PHE A 16 21.15 -24.52 0.43
C PHE A 16 21.70 -24.80 -0.96
N CYS A 17 20.99 -24.40 -2.03
CA CYS A 17 21.49 -24.55 -3.40
C CYS A 17 22.81 -23.78 -3.62
N ALA A 18 22.94 -22.56 -3.09
CA ALA A 18 24.19 -21.80 -3.16
C ALA A 18 25.34 -22.51 -2.43
N LEU A 19 25.08 -23.09 -1.26
CA LEU A 19 26.06 -23.89 -0.53
C LEU A 19 26.50 -25.13 -1.33
N PHE A 20 25.57 -25.88 -1.91
CA PHE A 20 25.90 -27.03 -2.77
C PHE A 20 26.66 -26.61 -4.05
N ALA A 21 26.35 -25.45 -4.63
CA ALA A 21 27.11 -24.88 -5.74
C ALA A 21 28.56 -24.59 -5.33
N LEU A 22 28.79 -24.00 -4.16
CA LEU A 22 30.15 -23.72 -3.65
C LEU A 22 30.94 -25.00 -3.38
N ILE A 23 30.32 -26.01 -2.75
CA ILE A 23 30.97 -27.30 -2.47
C ILE A 23 31.35 -28.02 -3.78
N SER A 24 30.43 -28.05 -4.75
CA SER A 24 30.69 -28.67 -6.06
C SER A 24 31.75 -27.92 -6.85
N ALA A 25 31.76 -26.59 -6.83
CA ALA A 25 32.77 -25.74 -7.47
C ALA A 25 34.17 -25.96 -6.88
N ALA A 26 34.27 -25.98 -5.55
CA ALA A 26 35.52 -26.27 -4.85
C ALA A 26 36.05 -27.67 -5.21
N GLY A 27 35.14 -28.66 -5.30
CA GLY A 27 35.45 -30.01 -5.74
C GLY A 27 35.91 -30.10 -7.20
N ALA A 28 35.25 -29.39 -8.12
CA ALA A 28 35.62 -29.30 -9.53
C ALA A 28 37.03 -28.71 -9.68
N ARG A 29 37.32 -27.61 -8.95
CA ARG A 29 38.64 -26.96 -8.93
C ARG A 29 39.75 -27.89 -8.43
N ARG A 30 39.50 -28.66 -7.36
CA ARG A 30 40.45 -29.66 -6.85
C ARG A 30 40.73 -30.76 -7.88
N ARG A 31 39.70 -31.32 -8.52
CA ARG A 31 39.84 -32.40 -9.53
C ARG A 31 40.48 -31.91 -10.83
N TRP A 32 40.23 -30.67 -11.22
CA TRP A 32 40.91 -30.03 -12.35
C TRP A 32 42.42 -29.92 -12.11
N ARG A 33 42.82 -29.49 -10.90
CA ARG A 33 44.24 -29.45 -10.50
C ARG A 33 44.91 -30.84 -10.49
N GLN A 34 44.16 -31.88 -10.15
CA GLN A 34 44.62 -33.28 -10.17
C GLN A 34 44.57 -33.94 -11.57
N ARG A 35 44.36 -33.16 -12.64
CA ARG A 35 44.23 -33.62 -14.05
C ARG A 35 43.08 -34.61 -14.35
N HIS A 36 42.16 -34.83 -13.42
CA HIS A 36 40.94 -35.64 -13.63
C HIS A 36 39.84 -34.84 -14.36
N ARG A 37 40.08 -34.51 -15.64
CA ARG A 37 39.25 -33.59 -16.45
C ARG A 37 37.78 -34.01 -16.56
N PHE A 38 37.49 -35.29 -16.80
CA PHE A 38 36.10 -35.78 -16.93
C PHE A 38 35.31 -35.59 -15.63
N SER A 39 35.94 -35.91 -14.51
CA SER A 39 35.35 -35.79 -13.18
C SER A 39 35.16 -34.34 -12.73
N ALA A 40 36.02 -33.43 -13.23
CA ALA A 40 35.85 -31.99 -13.05
C ALA A 40 34.67 -31.45 -13.89
N CYS A 41 34.49 -31.94 -15.13
CA CYS A 41 33.40 -31.52 -16.01
C CYS A 41 32.02 -31.87 -15.43
N HIS A 42 31.83 -33.12 -14.96
CA HIS A 42 30.59 -33.55 -14.30
C HIS A 42 30.29 -32.71 -13.05
N ARG A 43 31.29 -32.41 -12.21
CA ARG A 43 31.08 -31.54 -11.04
C ARG A 43 30.76 -30.10 -11.42
N SER A 44 31.34 -29.58 -12.50
CA SER A 44 31.03 -28.25 -13.02
C SER A 44 29.59 -28.15 -13.53
N LEU A 45 29.03 -29.22 -14.09
CA LEU A 45 27.62 -29.29 -14.49
C LEU A 45 26.71 -29.16 -13.26
N TRP A 46 26.98 -29.92 -12.20
CA TRP A 46 26.24 -29.80 -10.94
C TRP A 46 26.37 -28.42 -10.29
N THR A 47 27.55 -27.81 -10.35
CA THR A 47 27.73 -26.41 -9.91
C THR A 47 26.80 -25.48 -10.69
N MET A 48 26.72 -25.62 -12.01
CA MET A 48 25.84 -24.79 -12.84
C MET A 48 24.36 -25.01 -12.48
N VAL A 49 23.93 -26.26 -12.30
CA VAL A 49 22.55 -26.60 -11.90
C VAL A 49 22.22 -25.97 -10.55
N PHE A 50 23.04 -26.19 -9.52
CA PHE A 50 22.77 -25.64 -8.19
C PHE A 50 22.83 -24.11 -8.16
N LEU A 51 23.72 -23.50 -8.95
CA LEU A 51 23.77 -22.05 -9.09
C LEU A 51 22.50 -21.50 -9.74
N LEU A 52 22.02 -22.14 -10.81
CA LEU A 52 20.78 -21.75 -11.49
C LEU A 52 19.58 -21.87 -10.54
N LEU A 53 19.47 -22.97 -9.78
CA LEU A 53 18.42 -23.13 -8.77
C LEU A 53 18.50 -22.06 -7.67
N ALA A 54 19.70 -21.73 -7.19
CA ALA A 54 19.89 -20.68 -6.20
C ALA A 54 19.46 -19.30 -6.72
N LEU A 55 19.84 -18.96 -7.96
CA LEU A 55 19.43 -17.71 -8.62
C LEU A 55 17.92 -17.65 -8.83
N LEU A 56 17.31 -18.74 -9.30
CA LEU A 56 15.86 -18.80 -9.51
C LEU A 56 15.10 -18.65 -8.18
N GLY A 57 15.55 -19.31 -7.11
CA GLY A 57 14.95 -19.19 -5.78
C GLY A 57 15.06 -17.76 -5.23
N ALA A 58 16.25 -17.16 -5.30
CA ALA A 58 16.48 -15.79 -4.84
C ALA A 58 15.70 -14.75 -5.64
N PHE A 59 15.63 -14.91 -6.96
CA PHE A 59 14.83 -14.05 -7.84
C PHE A 59 13.34 -14.15 -7.50
N SER A 60 12.82 -15.38 -7.36
CA SER A 60 11.42 -15.61 -7.02
C SER A 60 11.05 -15.00 -5.67
N ALA A 61 11.90 -15.17 -4.65
CA ALA A 61 11.70 -14.56 -3.34
C ALA A 61 11.69 -13.03 -3.43
N SER A 62 12.62 -12.45 -4.20
CA SER A 62 12.71 -10.99 -4.39
C SER A 62 11.49 -10.44 -5.12
N ALA A 63 11.02 -11.12 -6.17
CA ALA A 63 9.80 -10.77 -6.88
C ALA A 63 8.57 -10.79 -5.96
N LEU A 64 8.48 -11.80 -5.09
CA LEU A 64 7.36 -11.93 -4.14
C LEU A 64 7.40 -10.85 -3.04
N ILE A 65 8.58 -10.42 -2.59
CA ILE A 65 8.73 -9.24 -1.73
C ILE A 65 8.25 -7.98 -2.47
N GLY A 66 8.68 -7.78 -3.72
CA GLY A 66 8.26 -6.66 -4.55
C GLY A 66 6.74 -6.61 -4.70
N TYR A 67 6.13 -7.75 -5.03
CA TYR A 67 4.68 -7.90 -5.13
C TYR A 67 3.97 -7.54 -3.81
N ARG A 68 4.47 -8.03 -2.67
CA ARG A 68 3.92 -7.67 -1.36
C ARG A 68 4.02 -6.17 -1.09
N ARG A 69 5.15 -5.54 -1.39
CA ARG A 69 5.32 -4.08 -1.22
C ARG A 69 4.36 -3.28 -2.09
N LEU A 70 4.04 -3.77 -3.29
CA LEU A 70 3.10 -3.13 -4.22
C LEU A 70 1.63 -3.33 -3.85
N THR A 71 1.31 -4.36 -3.06
CA THR A 71 -0.08 -4.73 -2.73
C THR A 71 -0.48 -4.47 -1.28
N THR A 72 0.48 -4.21 -0.38
CA THR A 72 0.17 -3.95 1.03
C THR A 72 -0.38 -2.55 1.20
N GLU A 73 -1.68 -2.44 1.38
CA GLU A 73 -2.32 -1.17 1.70
C GLU A 73 -2.17 -0.82 3.19
N THR A 74 -2.09 0.46 3.50
CA THR A 74 -1.98 0.97 4.87
C THR A 74 -3.34 1.51 5.30
N LEU A 75 -3.94 0.98 6.37
CA LEU A 75 -5.18 1.52 6.91
C LEU A 75 -4.94 2.96 7.42
N LEU A 76 -5.72 3.91 6.93
CA LEU A 76 -5.63 5.32 7.32
C LEU A 76 -6.67 5.69 8.37
N VAL A 77 -7.90 5.26 8.17
CA VAL A 77 -9.04 5.60 9.03
C VAL A 77 -10.16 4.59 8.82
N THR A 78 -10.89 4.31 9.90
CA THR A 78 -12.17 3.60 9.85
C THR A 78 -13.29 4.63 10.06
N LEU A 79 -14.32 4.58 9.23
CA LEU A 79 -15.47 5.47 9.30
C LEU A 79 -16.69 4.71 9.77
N GLN A 80 -17.44 5.27 10.71
CA GLN A 80 -18.75 4.77 11.12
C GLN A 80 -19.80 5.86 10.87
N ALA A 81 -20.80 5.55 10.05
CA ALA A 81 -21.87 6.46 9.70
C ALA A 81 -23.13 6.14 10.51
N ARG A 82 -23.69 7.16 11.18
CA ARG A 82 -24.99 7.10 11.84
C ARG A 82 -25.93 8.14 11.25
N GLN A 83 -27.11 7.73 10.84
CA GLN A 83 -28.10 8.64 10.28
C GLN A 83 -28.74 9.47 11.40
N LEU A 84 -28.77 10.79 11.21
CA LEU A 84 -29.46 11.74 12.09
C LEU A 84 -30.77 12.25 11.48
N GLY A 85 -30.91 12.15 10.16
CA GLY A 85 -32.11 12.53 9.43
C GLY A 85 -31.96 12.29 7.93
N PRO A 86 -32.92 12.77 7.11
CA PRO A 86 -32.83 12.67 5.66
C PRO A 86 -31.55 13.35 5.15
N GLN A 87 -30.67 12.56 4.49
CA GLN A 87 -29.39 13.02 3.94
C GLN A 87 -28.52 13.78 4.97
N ARG A 88 -28.64 13.43 6.25
CA ARG A 88 -27.86 14.00 7.36
C ARG A 88 -27.35 12.87 8.23
N TYR A 89 -26.04 12.80 8.36
CA TYR A 89 -25.32 11.76 9.06
C TYR A 89 -24.33 12.38 10.04
N ASN A 90 -24.05 11.69 11.14
CA ASN A 90 -22.83 11.89 11.89
C ASN A 90 -21.86 10.78 11.49
N VAL A 91 -20.67 11.16 11.03
CA VAL A 91 -19.61 10.23 10.65
C VAL A 91 -18.50 10.33 11.67
N ARG A 92 -18.26 9.23 12.37
CA ARG A 92 -17.14 9.06 13.27
C ARG A 92 -15.94 8.55 12.47
N LEU A 93 -14.82 9.24 12.57
CA LEU A 93 -13.52 8.82 12.03
C LEU A 93 -12.69 8.27 13.18
N ASP A 94 -12.32 7.00 13.13
CA ASP A 94 -11.43 6.35 14.08
C ASP A 94 -10.05 6.15 13.43
N TYR A 95 -9.03 6.74 14.04
CA TYR A 95 -7.66 6.69 13.54
C TYR A 95 -6.88 5.52 14.17
N PRO A 96 -5.84 5.00 13.49
CA PRO A 96 -5.01 3.91 14.02
C PRO A 96 -4.29 4.23 15.34
N ASP A 97 -4.13 5.51 15.68
CA ASP A 97 -3.54 5.97 16.95
C ASP A 97 -4.54 5.94 18.12
N GLY A 98 -5.80 5.56 17.87
CA GLY A 98 -6.87 5.49 18.86
C GLY A 98 -7.61 6.82 19.05
N THR A 99 -7.18 7.90 18.41
CA THR A 99 -7.94 9.15 18.37
C THR A 99 -9.17 8.98 17.48
N HIS A 100 -10.20 9.76 17.76
CA HIS A 100 -11.41 9.77 16.95
C HIS A 100 -11.96 11.17 16.79
N ARG A 101 -12.69 11.39 15.71
CA ARG A 101 -13.32 12.67 15.38
C ARG A 101 -14.70 12.45 14.79
N ASP A 102 -15.70 13.05 15.40
CA ASP A 102 -17.07 13.08 14.89
C ASP A 102 -17.27 14.27 13.96
N VAL A 103 -17.87 14.02 12.80
CA VAL A 103 -18.11 15.03 11.77
C VAL A 103 -19.55 14.93 11.27
N PRO A 104 -20.35 16.00 11.37
CA PRO A 104 -21.66 16.02 10.73
C PRO A 104 -21.48 16.16 9.21
N ILE A 105 -22.11 15.26 8.47
CA ILE A 105 -22.07 15.20 7.00
C ILE A 105 -23.49 15.26 6.45
N ALA A 106 -23.69 16.11 5.45
CA ALA A 106 -24.92 16.21 4.68
C ALA A 106 -24.68 15.72 3.25
N GLY A 107 -25.48 14.77 2.78
CA GLY A 107 -25.30 14.14 1.47
C GLY A 107 -25.81 12.71 1.40
N ASP A 108 -25.63 12.10 0.24
CA ASP A 108 -25.91 10.68 -0.03
C ASP A 108 -24.65 9.82 0.08
N GLN A 109 -23.48 10.44 -0.06
CA GLN A 109 -22.17 9.81 -0.03
C GLN A 109 -21.24 10.62 0.87
N TRP A 110 -20.27 9.94 1.47
CA TRP A 110 -19.13 10.61 2.08
C TRP A 110 -17.98 10.60 1.10
N GLN A 111 -17.13 11.62 1.14
CA GLN A 111 -15.90 11.71 0.36
C GLN A 111 -14.75 12.12 1.28
N LEU A 112 -13.69 11.31 1.28
CA LEU A 112 -12.44 11.61 1.97
C LEU A 112 -11.37 11.96 0.94
N ASP A 113 -10.78 13.15 1.09
CA ASP A 113 -9.69 13.63 0.26
C ASP A 113 -8.36 13.51 1.01
N ALA A 114 -7.31 13.08 0.31
CA ALA A 114 -5.94 13.08 0.78
C ALA A 114 -4.99 13.71 -0.24
N ARG A 115 -3.91 14.27 0.27
CA ARG A 115 -2.74 14.68 -0.51
C ARG A 115 -1.65 13.63 -0.34
N VAL A 116 -1.05 13.22 -1.44
CA VAL A 116 -0.01 12.18 -1.45
C VAL A 116 1.22 12.66 -2.19
N VAL A 117 2.38 12.45 -1.57
CA VAL A 117 3.68 12.73 -2.18
C VAL A 117 4.29 11.43 -2.66
N LYS A 118 4.55 11.35 -3.95
CA LYS A 118 5.17 10.20 -4.58
C LYS A 118 6.66 10.44 -4.75
N TRP A 119 7.46 9.52 -4.22
CA TRP A 119 8.90 9.51 -4.39
C TRP A 119 9.31 8.91 -5.73
N GLN A 120 10.45 9.36 -6.24
CA GLN A 120 11.13 8.70 -7.35
C GLN A 120 11.59 7.29 -6.95
N PRO A 121 11.66 6.33 -7.89
CA PRO A 121 12.05 4.95 -7.59
C PRO A 121 13.37 4.81 -6.81
N ARG A 122 14.36 5.66 -7.11
CA ARG A 122 15.64 5.68 -6.40
C ARG A 122 15.50 6.01 -4.90
N ALA A 123 14.61 6.92 -4.54
CA ALA A 123 14.37 7.28 -3.14
C ALA A 123 13.60 6.18 -2.41
N VAL A 124 12.63 5.54 -3.07
CA VAL A 124 11.93 4.36 -2.54
C VAL A 124 12.92 3.21 -2.28
N MET A 125 13.88 2.98 -3.19
CA MET A 125 14.95 1.98 -3.00
C MET A 125 15.84 2.29 -1.80
N LEU A 126 16.07 3.56 -1.50
CA LEU A 126 16.80 4.03 -0.31
C LEU A 126 15.95 4.05 0.97
N GLY A 127 14.69 3.61 0.91
CA GLY A 127 13.81 3.47 2.08
C GLY A 127 12.92 4.67 2.37
N ALA A 128 12.71 5.58 1.41
CA ALA A 128 11.79 6.70 1.60
C ALA A 128 10.36 6.21 1.92
N PRO A 129 9.75 6.65 3.04
CA PRO A 129 8.41 6.23 3.43
C PRO A 129 7.35 6.88 2.54
N VAL A 130 6.18 6.24 2.40
CA VAL A 130 5.03 6.89 1.74
C VAL A 130 4.57 8.07 2.60
N LEU A 131 4.44 9.24 1.99
CA LEU A 131 4.00 10.46 2.68
C LEU A 131 2.60 10.83 2.21
N TYR A 132 1.69 10.94 3.17
CA TYR A 132 0.31 11.31 2.91
C TYR A 132 -0.19 12.25 4.00
N ARG A 133 -1.23 13.01 3.66
CA ARG A 133 -2.02 13.80 4.61
C ARG A 133 -3.49 13.74 4.22
N LEU A 134 -4.37 13.49 5.18
CA LEU A 134 -5.80 13.66 5.00
C LEU A 134 -6.14 15.15 4.96
N ASP A 135 -6.77 15.61 3.88
CA ASP A 135 -7.02 17.04 3.63
C ASP A 135 -8.38 17.43 4.25
N ARG A 136 -9.43 16.74 3.81
CA ARG A 136 -10.81 17.01 4.24
C ARG A 136 -11.69 15.80 4.09
N ILE A 137 -12.76 15.77 4.88
CA ILE A 137 -13.91 14.91 4.66
C ILE A 137 -15.13 15.76 4.36
N GLY A 138 -15.97 15.29 3.45
CA GLY A 138 -17.21 15.99 3.11
C GLY A 138 -18.32 15.06 2.68
N GLY A 139 -19.49 15.66 2.53
CA GLY A 139 -20.66 15.02 1.95
C GLY A 139 -20.74 15.33 0.46
N ARG A 140 -21.33 14.39 -0.27
CA ARG A 140 -21.59 14.49 -1.69
C ARG A 140 -22.99 13.98 -1.97
N TYR A 141 -23.75 14.74 -2.74
CA TYR A 141 -25.06 14.38 -3.26
C TYR A 141 -24.88 13.57 -4.55
N ALA A 142 -25.69 12.53 -4.70
CA ALA A 142 -25.65 11.70 -5.91
C ALA A 142 -26.23 12.45 -7.11
N ASP A 143 -27.22 13.29 -6.87
CA ASP A 143 -27.84 14.15 -7.88
C ASP A 143 -27.07 15.46 -8.06
N ALA A 144 -26.81 15.82 -9.31
CA ALA A 144 -25.99 16.99 -9.65
C ALA A 144 -26.69 18.33 -9.33
N ALA A 145 -28.02 18.40 -9.47
CA ALA A 145 -28.76 19.61 -9.13
C ALA A 145 -28.79 19.82 -7.60
N GLN A 146 -28.97 18.73 -6.84
CA GLN A 146 -28.83 18.78 -5.38
C GLN A 146 -27.43 19.21 -4.95
N GLU A 147 -26.36 18.70 -5.58
CA GLU A 147 -24.97 19.09 -5.26
C GLU A 147 -24.72 20.58 -5.53
N SER A 148 -25.36 21.18 -6.54
CA SER A 148 -25.18 22.60 -6.84
C SER A 148 -26.02 23.54 -5.95
N GLU A 149 -27.17 23.08 -5.46
CA GLU A 149 -28.14 23.92 -4.75
C GLU A 149 -28.12 23.74 -3.23
N ARG A 150 -27.80 22.55 -2.73
CA ARG A 150 -27.87 22.23 -1.30
C ARG A 150 -26.58 22.58 -0.56
N ALA A 151 -26.72 22.79 0.74
CA ALA A 151 -25.59 23.07 1.61
C ALA A 151 -24.64 21.87 1.68
N ARG A 152 -23.40 22.08 1.22
CA ARG A 152 -22.33 21.08 1.28
C ARG A 152 -21.67 21.08 2.66
N SER A 153 -21.52 19.90 3.28
CA SER A 153 -20.68 19.73 4.47
C SER A 153 -19.24 19.42 4.03
N VAL A 154 -18.29 20.26 4.41
CA VAL A 154 -16.85 20.00 4.22
C VAL A 154 -16.13 20.38 5.50
N VAL A 155 -15.37 19.44 6.05
CA VAL A 155 -14.59 19.63 7.27
C VAL A 155 -13.12 19.32 6.97
N ALA A 156 -12.26 20.30 7.23
CA ALA A 156 -10.82 20.12 7.14
C ALA A 156 -10.35 19.17 8.24
N LEU A 157 -9.53 18.19 7.85
CA LEU A 157 -8.91 17.22 8.75
C LEU A 157 -7.46 17.60 9.07
N ASP A 158 -6.89 18.57 8.37
CA ASP A 158 -5.55 19.06 8.60
C ASP A 158 -5.47 19.86 9.92
N GLU A 159 -4.95 19.22 10.96
CA GLU A 159 -4.51 19.89 12.19
C GLU A 159 -3.06 20.34 12.03
N GLY A 160 -2.88 21.36 11.18
CA GLY A 160 -1.70 22.23 11.08
C GLY A 160 -0.37 21.65 11.57
N ASN A 161 0.15 20.60 10.91
CA ASN A 161 1.50 20.14 11.19
C ASN A 161 2.51 21.20 10.68
N PRO A 162 3.26 21.89 11.57
CA PRO A 162 4.19 22.95 11.16
C PRO A 162 5.37 22.44 10.31
N PHE A 163 5.57 21.11 10.27
CA PHE A 163 6.56 20.43 9.44
C PHE A 163 5.90 19.63 8.30
N ASP A 164 4.98 20.27 7.58
CA ASP A 164 4.41 19.69 6.37
C ASP A 164 5.43 19.72 5.22
N LEU A 165 5.86 18.53 4.80
CA LEU A 165 6.76 18.35 3.65
C LEU A 165 6.16 18.90 2.35
N LEU A 166 4.82 18.97 2.23
CA LEU A 166 4.19 19.61 1.08
C LEU A 166 4.41 21.12 1.09
N ASP A 167 4.24 21.78 2.24
CA ASP A 167 4.53 23.21 2.37
C ASP A 167 6.03 23.50 2.22
N LEU A 168 6.91 22.63 2.71
CA LEU A 168 8.35 22.75 2.50
C LEU A 168 8.71 22.61 1.01
N LYS A 169 8.11 21.66 0.30
CA LYS A 169 8.28 21.51 -1.16
C LYS A 169 7.82 22.75 -1.91
N ARG A 170 6.67 23.32 -1.54
CA ARG A 170 6.16 24.56 -2.16
C ARG A 170 7.13 25.73 -1.96
N ARG A 171 7.72 25.84 -0.77
CA ARG A 171 8.68 26.91 -0.42
C ARG A 171 10.07 26.69 -1.01
N PHE A 172 10.54 25.45 -1.08
CA PHE A 172 11.90 25.09 -1.51
C PHE A 172 11.90 23.91 -2.50
N PRO A 173 11.41 24.11 -3.74
CA PRO A 173 11.27 23.03 -4.72
C PRO A 173 12.61 22.39 -5.11
N GLN A 174 13.71 23.14 -4.99
CA GLN A 174 15.05 22.71 -5.37
C GLN A 174 15.69 21.77 -4.33
N TRP A 175 15.20 21.75 -3.09
CA TRP A 175 15.77 20.97 -1.99
C TRP A 175 15.26 19.53 -1.93
N LEU A 176 14.23 19.19 -2.71
CA LEU A 176 13.59 17.87 -2.75
C LEU A 176 13.53 17.28 -4.18
N PRO A 177 14.67 17.12 -4.89
CA PRO A 177 14.71 16.65 -6.29
C PRO A 177 14.32 15.17 -6.46
N TRP A 178 14.04 14.48 -5.35
CA TRP A 178 13.65 13.07 -5.32
C TRP A 178 12.14 12.84 -5.27
N ILE A 179 11.34 13.92 -5.21
CA ILE A 179 9.89 13.84 -5.35
C ILE A 179 9.55 13.74 -6.85
N ASP A 180 8.73 12.74 -7.20
CA ASP A 180 8.22 12.52 -8.55
C ASP A 180 6.97 13.38 -8.79
N ALA A 181 5.98 13.28 -7.89
CA ALA A 181 4.71 13.98 -8.01
C ALA A 181 4.10 14.36 -6.65
N ASP A 182 3.23 15.36 -6.66
CA ASP A 182 2.28 15.70 -5.58
C ASP A 182 0.89 15.74 -6.21
N TYR A 183 -0.03 14.94 -5.70
CA TYR A 183 -1.38 14.84 -6.24
C TYR A 183 -2.41 14.55 -5.15
N GLY A 184 -3.66 14.87 -5.48
CA GLY A 184 -4.82 14.53 -4.67
C GLY A 184 -5.32 13.12 -4.99
N SER A 185 -5.72 12.40 -3.96
CA SER A 185 -6.50 11.18 -4.09
C SER A 185 -7.76 11.33 -3.25
N ALA A 186 -8.89 10.85 -3.78
CA ALA A 186 -10.17 10.92 -3.10
C ALA A 186 -10.85 9.56 -3.17
N ALA A 187 -11.51 9.16 -2.09
CA ALA A 187 -12.36 7.98 -2.06
C ALA A 187 -13.75 8.38 -1.53
N PHE A 188 -14.78 7.77 -2.09
CA PHE A 188 -16.16 8.03 -1.71
C PHE A 188 -16.99 6.76 -1.77
N LEU A 189 -17.93 6.62 -0.83
CA LEU A 189 -18.93 5.55 -0.81
C LEU A 189 -20.27 6.10 -0.31
N PRO A 190 -21.40 5.45 -0.66
CA PRO A 190 -22.72 5.78 -0.12
C PRO A 190 -22.75 5.79 1.40
N LEU A 191 -23.44 6.76 1.97
CA LEU A 191 -23.78 6.83 3.39
C LEU A 191 -24.99 5.95 3.65
N VAL A 192 -24.80 4.89 4.43
CA VAL A 192 -25.89 4.05 4.93
C VAL A 192 -25.90 4.09 6.45
N ASP A 193 -27.09 4.03 7.05
CA ASP A 193 -27.21 4.06 8.50
C ASP A 193 -26.53 2.84 9.14
N GLY A 194 -25.67 3.06 10.14
CA GLY A 194 -24.83 2.03 10.74
C GLY A 194 -23.77 1.45 9.79
N GLY A 195 -23.44 2.16 8.71
CA GLY A 195 -22.41 1.75 7.76
C GLY A 195 -21.01 1.92 8.35
N GLU A 196 -20.15 0.93 8.15
CA GLU A 196 -18.75 0.97 8.54
C GLU A 196 -17.84 0.80 7.32
N TYR A 197 -16.82 1.65 7.21
CA TYR A 197 -15.94 1.71 6.06
C TYR A 197 -14.48 1.75 6.49
N ASN A 198 -13.63 0.99 5.83
CA ASN A 198 -12.19 1.10 5.97
C ASN A 198 -11.64 1.90 4.80
N VAL A 199 -10.83 2.92 5.11
CA VAL A 199 -10.08 3.66 4.09
C VAL A 199 -8.61 3.42 4.27
N SER A 200 -7.99 2.92 3.21
CA SER A 200 -6.58 2.58 3.16
C SER A 200 -5.87 3.32 2.04
N LEU A 201 -4.56 3.47 2.19
CA LEU A 201 -3.67 4.00 1.16
C LEU A 201 -2.99 2.85 0.43
N ALA A 202 -3.22 2.75 -0.87
CA ALA A 202 -2.48 1.85 -1.73
C ALA A 202 -1.02 2.31 -1.87
N PRO A 203 -0.04 1.40 -2.08
CA PRO A 203 1.37 1.77 -2.27
C PRO A 203 1.61 2.73 -3.44
N ALA A 204 0.75 2.71 -4.45
CA ALA A 204 0.76 3.64 -5.56
C ALA A 204 0.19 5.03 -5.21
N GLY A 205 -0.20 5.27 -3.95
CA GLY A 205 -0.70 6.53 -3.42
C GLY A 205 -2.17 6.84 -3.72
N GLY A 206 -2.97 5.82 -4.06
CA GLY A 206 -4.42 5.96 -4.20
C GLY A 206 -5.14 5.62 -2.89
N LEU A 207 -6.14 6.41 -2.51
CA LEU A 207 -7.09 6.04 -1.46
C LEU A 207 -8.00 4.93 -1.96
N VAL A 208 -8.24 3.95 -1.10
CA VAL A 208 -9.13 2.84 -1.37
C VAL A 208 -10.13 2.73 -0.21
N ALA A 209 -11.41 2.87 -0.52
CA ALA A 209 -12.50 2.73 0.43
C ALA A 209 -13.18 1.37 0.24
N ARG A 210 -13.45 0.66 1.33
CA ARG A 210 -14.18 -0.62 1.32
C ARG A 210 -15.14 -0.71 2.50
N PRO A 211 -16.24 -1.47 2.38
CA PRO A 211 -17.04 -1.82 3.55
C PRO A 211 -16.17 -2.57 4.56
N ALA A 212 -16.26 -2.18 5.84
CA ALA A 212 -15.51 -2.81 6.92
C ALA A 212 -16.19 -4.09 7.44
N ASN A 213 -17.49 -4.26 7.16
CA ASN A 213 -18.27 -5.40 7.61
C ASN A 213 -19.29 -5.87 6.55
N ALA A 214 -19.78 -7.11 6.71
CA ALA A 214 -20.73 -7.71 5.77
C ALA A 214 -22.10 -7.02 5.75
N LEU A 215 -22.50 -6.34 6.84
CA LEU A 215 -23.74 -5.58 6.90
C LEU A 215 -23.69 -4.38 5.94
N THR A 216 -22.60 -3.63 5.98
CA THR A 216 -22.36 -2.48 5.12
C THR A 216 -22.24 -2.92 3.68
N GLU A 217 -21.53 -4.01 3.41
CA GLU A 217 -21.43 -4.58 2.07
C GLU A 217 -22.81 -4.94 1.49
N ARG A 218 -23.70 -5.56 2.27
CA ARG A 218 -25.06 -5.85 1.83
C ARG A 218 -25.86 -4.59 1.54
N LYS A 219 -25.83 -3.60 2.45
CA LYS A 219 -26.51 -2.32 2.27
C LYS A 219 -26.02 -1.55 1.05
N LEU A 220 -24.72 -1.61 0.75
CA LEU A 220 -24.16 -1.03 -0.47
C LEU A 220 -24.69 -1.73 -1.73
N ARG A 221 -24.72 -3.06 -1.75
CA ARG A 221 -25.31 -3.81 -2.88
C ARG A 221 -26.79 -3.51 -3.08
N GLU A 222 -27.56 -3.40 -2.00
CA GLU A 222 -28.97 -3.00 -2.04
C GLU A 222 -29.16 -1.58 -2.60
N ALA A 223 -28.20 -0.68 -2.32
CA ALA A 223 -28.13 0.66 -2.89
C ALA A 223 -27.54 0.71 -4.32
N GLY A 224 -27.23 -0.44 -4.92
CA GLY A 224 -26.70 -0.52 -6.30
C GLY A 224 -25.20 -0.22 -6.44
N TRP A 225 -24.43 -0.42 -5.37
CA TRP A 225 -22.98 -0.21 -5.31
C TRP A 225 -22.17 -1.51 -5.17
#